data_AF-A0A7X7NNG2-F1
#
_entry.id   AF-A0A7X7NNG2-F1
#
_cell.length_a   1.000
_cell.length_b   1.000
_cell.length_c   1.000
_cell.angle_alpha   90.00
_cell.angle_beta   90.00
_cell.angle_gamma   90.00
#
_symmetry.space_group_name_H-M   'P 1'
#
loop_
_entity.id
_entity.type
_entity.pdbx_description
1 polymer ?
#
loop_
_entity_poly.entity_id
_entity_poly.type
_entity_poly.pdbx_seq_one_letter_code
_entity_poly.pdbx_strand_id
1 'polypeptide(L)' 'MSDPTEERRERFSTQIRPSTQSRARATVRGVRQATGADFTLAQLVEEALERYCAHLERTYNNERPWSAATSPLPPGRL' A
#
# COMPACT_ATOMS: atom_id res chain seq x y z
N MET A 1 17.83 19.88 -4.29
CA MET A 1 18.05 18.97 -5.43
C MET A 1 17.38 17.68 -5.04
N SER A 2 16.18 17.43 -5.55
CA SER A 2 15.49 16.14 -5.35
C SER A 2 16.18 15.09 -6.21
N ASP A 3 16.37 13.89 -5.65
CA ASP A 3 17.02 12.77 -6.31
C ASP A 3 16.09 12.25 -7.43
N PRO A 4 16.51 12.17 -8.71
CA PRO A 4 15.68 11.69 -9.81
C PRO A 4 15.21 10.23 -9.64
N THR A 5 15.72 9.53 -8.63
CA THR A 5 15.30 8.17 -8.26
C THR A 5 14.01 8.14 -7.41
N GLU A 6 13.57 9.25 -6.81
CA GLU A 6 12.36 9.33 -5.97
C GLU A 6 11.03 9.09 -6.72
N GLU A 7 11.00 9.26 -8.04
CA GLU A 7 9.73 9.22 -8.80
C GLU A 7 9.37 7.86 -9.40
N ARG A 8 10.28 6.88 -9.39
CA ARG A 8 10.04 5.59 -10.04
C ARG A 8 9.29 4.63 -9.12
N ARG A 9 7.97 4.55 -9.30
CA ARG A 9 7.11 3.56 -8.63
C ARG A 9 7.51 2.14 -9.01
N GLU A 10 7.78 1.32 -8.00
CA GLU A 10 8.06 -0.11 -8.20
C GLU A 10 6.76 -0.94 -8.33
N ARG A 11 6.85 -2.06 -9.06
CA ARG A 11 5.72 -2.99 -9.17
C ARG A 11 5.61 -3.79 -7.87
N PHE A 12 4.51 -3.59 -7.15
CA PHE A 12 4.13 -4.39 -5.99
C PHE A 12 2.91 -5.25 -6.33
N SER A 13 3.01 -6.56 -6.16
CA SER A 13 1.91 -7.49 -6.43
C SER A 13 1.91 -8.67 -5.47
N THR A 14 0.71 -9.05 -5.03
CA THR A 14 0.46 -10.26 -4.23
C THR A 14 -0.92 -10.80 -4.56
N GLN A 15 -1.24 -11.99 -4.06
CA GLN A 15 -2.57 -12.59 -4.20
C GLN A 15 -3.48 -12.13 -3.05
N ILE A 16 -4.71 -11.76 -3.39
CA ILE A 16 -5.75 -11.39 -2.43
C ILE A 16 -7.07 -12.06 -2.80
N ARG A 17 -8.01 -12.14 -1.85
CA ARG A 17 -9.34 -12.68 -2.11
C ARG A 17 -10.06 -11.88 -3.21
N PRO A 18 -10.80 -12.53 -4.12
CA PRO A 18 -11.54 -11.84 -5.18
C PRO A 18 -12.51 -10.78 -4.64
N SER A 19 -13.17 -11.06 -3.51
CA SER A 19 -14.07 -10.10 -2.85
C SER A 19 -13.35 -8.82 -2.40
N THR A 20 -12.14 -8.94 -1.86
CA THR A 20 -11.30 -7.79 -1.47
C THR A 20 -10.90 -6.97 -2.70
N GLN A 21 -10.48 -7.63 -3.78
CA GLN A 21 -10.13 -6.95 -5.03
C GLN A 21 -11.32 -6.17 -5.60
N SER A 22 -12.49 -6.80 -5.67
CA SER A 22 -13.74 -6.17 -6.13
C SER A 22 -14.13 -4.97 -5.27
N ARG A 23 -14.04 -5.10 -3.94
CA ARG A 23 -14.32 -4.02 -3.00
C ARG A 23 -13.35 -2.84 -3.19
N ALA A 24 -12.05 -3.08 -3.31
CA ALA A 24 -11.07 -2.01 -3.52
C ALA A 24 -11.35 -1.21 -4.80
N ARG A 25 -11.68 -1.90 -5.91
CA ARG A 25 -12.05 -1.26 -7.17
C ARG A 25 -13.35 -0.46 -7.05
N ALA A 26 -14.36 -0.99 -6.35
CA ALA A 26 -15.61 -0.28 -6.11
C ALA A 26 -15.40 0.99 -5.27
N THR A 27 -14.56 0.91 -4.22
CA THR A 27 -14.18 2.08 -3.39
C THR A 27 -13.56 3.18 -4.24
N VAL A 28 -12.58 2.87 -5.08
CA VAL A 28 -11.94 3.88 -5.96
C VAL A 28 -12.99 4.57 -6.84
N ARG A 29 -13.87 3.79 -7.48
CA ARG A 29 -14.95 4.35 -8.31
C ARG A 29 -15.88 5.27 -7.50
N GLY A 30 -16.30 4.84 -6.32
CA GLY A 30 -17.16 5.61 -5.44
C GLY A 30 -16.52 6.94 -4.99
N VAL A 31 -15.24 6.92 -4.61
CA VAL A 31 -14.50 8.13 -4.23
C VAL A 31 -14.41 9.10 -5.41
N ARG A 32 -14.01 8.63 -6.61
CA ARG A 32 -13.93 9.48 -7.81
C ARG A 32 -15.28 10.13 -8.13
N GLN A 33 -16.36 9.36 -8.03
CA GLN A 33 -17.72 9.89 -8.26
C GLN A 33 -18.12 10.92 -7.21
N ALA A 34 -17.78 10.71 -5.93
CA ALA A 34 -18.17 11.59 -4.83
C ALA A 34 -17.38 12.90 -4.79
N THR A 35 -16.10 12.88 -5.20
CA THR A 35 -15.20 14.04 -5.04
C THR A 35 -14.86 14.73 -6.36
N GLY A 36 -15.07 14.07 -7.50
CA GLY A 36 -14.59 14.55 -8.81
C GLY A 36 -13.06 14.46 -8.98
N ALA A 37 -12.33 13.91 -8.00
CA ALA A 37 -10.88 13.82 -8.04
C ALA A 37 -10.40 12.57 -8.81
N ASP A 38 -9.17 12.63 -9.30
CA ASP A 38 -8.47 11.50 -9.94
C ASP A 38 -7.86 10.53 -8.91
N PHE A 39 -8.70 10.04 -7.99
CA PHE A 39 -8.29 9.04 -7.01
C PHE A 39 -8.01 7.68 -7.68
N THR A 40 -6.88 7.06 -7.35
CA THR A 40 -6.40 5.84 -8.02
C THR A 40 -6.34 4.63 -7.10
N LEU A 41 -6.32 3.43 -7.69
CA LEU A 41 -6.09 2.19 -6.93
C LEU A 41 -4.68 2.17 -6.29
N ALA A 42 -3.68 2.71 -6.98
CA ALA A 42 -2.33 2.82 -6.43
C ALA A 42 -2.32 3.67 -5.16
N GLN A 43 -2.96 4.85 -5.22
CA GLN A 43 -3.08 5.73 -4.06
C GLN A 43 -3.83 5.08 -2.89
N LEU A 44 -4.95 4.39 -3.16
CA LEU A 44 -5.66 3.64 -2.13
C LEU A 44 -4.76 2.61 -1.43
N VAL A 45 -4.01 1.83 -2.22
CA VAL A 45 -3.14 0.77 -1.70
C VAL A 45 -1.96 1.35 -0.93
N GLU A 46 -1.30 2.37 -1.47
CA GLU A 46 -0.16 3.04 -0.85
C GLU A 46 -0.55 3.66 0.50
N GLU A 47 -1.58 4.50 0.55
CA GLU A 47 -2.05 5.11 1.80
C GLU A 47 -2.51 4.06 2.83
N ALA A 48 -3.17 2.99 2.39
CA ALA A 48 -3.62 1.94 3.28
C ALA A 48 -2.44 1.14 3.87
N LEU A 49 -1.43 0.83 3.05
CA LEU A 49 -0.22 0.13 3.48
C LEU A 49 0.61 1.01 4.42
N GLU A 50 0.83 2.28 4.09
CA GLU A 50 1.54 3.23 4.97
C GLU A 50 0.89 3.32 6.35
N ARG A 51 -0.43 3.53 6.40
CA ARG A 51 -1.17 3.61 7.66
C ARG A 51 -1.08 2.32 8.47
N TYR A 52 -1.15 1.17 7.79
CA TYR A 52 -1.12 -0.13 8.47
C TYR A 52 0.30 -0.50 8.93
N CYS A 53 1.34 -0.24 8.12
CA CYS A 53 2.74 -0.39 8.52
C CYS A 53 3.05 0.46 9.75
N ALA A 54 2.68 1.74 9.75
CA ALA A 54 2.86 2.62 10.89
C ALA A 54 2.11 2.13 12.14
N HIS A 55 0.92 1.55 11.97
CA HIS A 55 0.20 0.92 13.08
C HIS A 55 0.95 -0.30 13.63
N LEU A 56 1.49 -1.17 12.77
CA LEU A 56 2.26 -2.34 13.19
C LEU A 56 3.59 -1.94 13.85
N GLU A 57 4.25 -0.90 13.37
CA GLU A 57 5.47 -0.34 13.98
C GLU A 57 5.21 0.23 15.38
N ARG A 58 4.10 0.93 15.58
CA ARG A 58 3.66 1.35 16.93
C ARG A 58 3.36 0.15 17.83
N THR A 59 2.70 -0.86 17.30
CA THR A 59 2.26 -2.01 18.07
C THR A 59 3.41 -2.96 18.44
N TYR A 60 4.38 -3.13 17.54
CA TYR A 60 5.38 -4.19 17.63
C TYR A 60 6.84 -3.70 17.61
N ASN A 61 7.10 -2.42 17.33
CA ASN A 61 8.45 -1.86 17.22
C ASN A 61 8.69 -0.59 18.04
N ASN A 62 7.99 -0.41 19.17
CA ASN A 62 8.17 0.77 20.03
C ASN A 62 8.07 2.10 19.25
N GLU A 63 7.11 2.17 18.33
CA GLU A 63 6.85 3.36 17.50
C GLU A 63 7.97 3.72 16.52
N ARG A 64 8.94 2.82 16.30
CA ARG A 64 10.02 3.02 15.34
C ARG A 64 9.73 2.33 14.00
N PRO A 65 10.16 2.91 12.87
CA PRO A 65 10.10 2.22 11.59
C PRO A 65 10.93 0.92 11.59
N TRP A 66 10.52 -0.06 10.79
CA TRP A 66 11.35 -1.25 10.55
C TRP A 66 12.57 -0.88 9.68
N SER A 67 13.73 -1.46 9.99
CA SER A 67 14.89 -1.36 9.10
C SER A 67 14.62 -2.06 7.77
N ALA A 68 15.11 -1.49 6.66
CA ALA A 68 14.99 -2.10 5.34
C ALA A 68 15.47 -3.57 5.37
N ALA A 69 14.65 -4.47 4.84
CA ALA A 69 14.96 -5.89 4.84
C ALA A 69 16.19 -6.16 3.94
N THR A 70 17.18 -6.86 4.48
CA THR A 70 18.37 -7.29 3.72
C THR A 70 18.20 -8.66 3.08
N SER A 71 17.12 -9.37 3.41
CA SER A 71 16.80 -10.71 2.92
C SER A 71 15.39 -10.76 2.35
N PRO A 72 15.15 -11.59 1.31
CA PRO A 72 13.84 -11.75 0.72
C PRO A 72 12.85 -12.34 1.73
N LEU A 73 11.58 -11.96 1.60
CA LEU A 73 10.50 -12.59 2.35
C LEU A 73 10.39 -14.07 1.96
N PRO A 74 10.06 -14.96 2.91
CA PRO A 74 9.70 -16.33 2.56
C PRO A 74 8.49 -16.34 1.63
N PRO A 75 8.32 -17.38 0.80
CA PRO A 75 7.17 -17.49 -0.09
C PRO A 75 5.88 -17.41 0.72
N GLY A 76 4.90 -16.68 0.18
CA GLY A 76 3.58 -16.55 0.81
C GLY A 76 2.90 -17.90 1.00
N ARG A 77 2.21 -18.09 2.13
CA ARG A 77 1.27 -19.21 2.30
C ARG A 77 -0.07 -18.82 1.65
N LEU A 78 -0.61 -19.72 0.84
CA LEU A 78 -1.94 -19.61 0.23
C LEU A 78 -3.02 -20.12 1.17
#